data_AF-A0AAW5L4R6-F1
#
_entry.id   AF-A0AAW5L4R6-F1
#
_cell.length_a   1.000
_cell.length_b   1.000
_cell.length_c   1.000
_cell.angle_alpha   90.00
_cell.angle_beta   90.00
_cell.angle_gamma   90.00
#
_symmetry.space_group_name_H-M   'P 1'
#
loop_
_entity.id
_entity.type
_entity.pdbx_description
1 polymer ?
#
loop_
_entity_poly.entity_id
_entity_poly.type
_entity_poly.pdbx_seq_one_letter_code
_entity_poly.pdbx_strand_id
1 'polypeptide(L)'
;MQAVQIEEIYQEILDGKRSIFPRHTWSEDGNRELAKRVTKYLIENVLEWEGEEIKQQWCKKLIKKYKLGGVLGIVYQASPYTMLNDLYPRRFKEWEFQQSSVPANFWTKEKGLEVLRWTIEEKEKLTTEQLLQVYSKKWLIKNQLERPFRVHWGSSPYAMLNDLYPKRFKEWELKEVPLNFWTKEKGLEALRWTVEEKEKLTKEQLLQVYGKRWLNENGLSTPLRKHWNSSP
;
A
#
# COMPACT_ATOMS: atom_id res chain seq x y z
N MET A 1 15.52 2.04 -48.82
CA MET A 1 14.30 2.18 -47.99
C MET A 1 14.74 2.45 -46.57
N GLN A 2 14.38 3.60 -45.98
CA GLN A 2 14.49 3.76 -44.54
C GLN A 2 13.58 2.71 -43.89
N ALA A 3 14.10 1.95 -42.94
CA ALA A 3 13.28 1.02 -42.17
C ALA A 3 12.25 1.84 -41.39
N VAL A 4 10.95 1.58 -41.63
CA VAL A 4 9.85 2.21 -40.88
C VAL A 4 10.06 1.94 -39.40
N GLN A 5 10.04 2.98 -38.58
CA GLN A 5 10.25 2.83 -37.15
C GLN A 5 9.00 2.23 -36.49
N ILE A 6 9.19 1.43 -35.43
CA ILE A 6 8.06 0.76 -34.77
C ILE A 6 7.09 1.77 -34.12
N GLU A 7 7.59 2.94 -33.72
CA GLU A 7 6.83 4.06 -33.18
C GLU A 7 5.92 4.68 -34.25
N GLU A 8 6.37 4.77 -35.51
CA GLU A 8 5.54 5.26 -36.63
C GLU A 8 4.38 4.29 -36.88
N ILE A 9 4.66 2.99 -36.91
CA ILE A 9 3.63 1.94 -37.01
C ILE A 9 2.67 2.02 -35.83
N TYR A 10 3.19 2.27 -34.63
CA TYR A 10 2.34 2.41 -33.46
C TYR A 10 1.46 3.66 -33.53
N GLN A 11 1.99 4.79 -33.98
CA GLN A 11 1.22 6.01 -34.20
C GLN A 11 0.12 5.81 -35.26
N GLU A 12 0.40 5.10 -36.36
CA GLU A 12 -0.65 4.72 -37.33
C GLU A 12 -1.79 3.92 -36.70
N ILE A 13 -1.48 3.07 -35.72
CA ILE A 13 -2.48 2.26 -35.00
C ILE A 13 -3.30 3.13 -34.05
N LEU A 14 -2.65 4.07 -33.36
CA LEU A 14 -3.33 5.04 -32.50
C LEU A 14 -4.25 5.97 -33.31
N ASP A 15 -3.80 6.40 -34.49
CA ASP A 15 -4.55 7.22 -35.44
C ASP A 15 -5.70 6.45 -36.14
N GLY A 16 -5.74 5.12 -36.01
CA GLY A 16 -6.73 4.27 -36.67
C GLY A 16 -6.47 4.00 -38.16
N LYS A 17 -5.32 4.44 -38.70
CA LYS A 17 -4.87 4.12 -40.08
C LYS A 17 -4.55 2.64 -40.24
N ARG A 18 -4.19 1.98 -39.14
CA ARG A 18 -3.88 0.55 -39.06
C ARG A 18 -4.60 -0.07 -37.87
N SER A 19 -5.08 -1.30 -38.00
CA SER A 19 -5.81 -1.98 -36.91
C SER A 19 -4.91 -2.72 -35.92
N ILE A 20 -3.79 -3.29 -36.39
CA ILE A 20 -2.86 -4.11 -35.62
C ILE A 20 -1.43 -3.95 -36.10
N PHE A 21 -0.46 -4.29 -35.26
CA PHE A 21 0.94 -4.42 -35.65
C PHE A 21 1.11 -5.48 -36.75
N PRO A 22 2.15 -5.38 -37.60
CA PRO A 22 2.50 -6.42 -38.55
C PRO A 22 2.55 -7.81 -37.89
N ARG A 23 2.29 -8.85 -38.68
CA ARG A 23 2.40 -10.22 -38.19
C ARG A 23 3.83 -10.48 -37.74
N HIS A 24 3.97 -11.31 -36.72
CA HIS A 24 5.26 -11.72 -36.14
C HIS A 24 6.09 -10.62 -35.45
N THR A 25 5.64 -9.36 -35.44
CA THR A 25 6.34 -8.25 -34.77
C THR A 25 6.79 -8.61 -33.34
N TRP A 26 5.92 -9.26 -32.55
CA TRP A 26 6.24 -9.60 -31.16
C TRP A 26 6.95 -10.93 -30.98
N SER A 27 6.75 -11.90 -31.89
CA SER A 27 7.41 -13.20 -31.80
C SER A 27 8.86 -13.16 -32.29
N GLU A 28 9.18 -12.21 -33.17
CA GLU A 28 10.53 -12.00 -33.70
C GLU A 28 11.33 -10.97 -32.87
N ASP A 29 10.69 -10.27 -31.93
CA ASP A 29 11.31 -9.32 -31.00
C ASP A 29 12.05 -10.03 -29.85
N GLY A 30 13.04 -10.85 -30.20
CA GLY A 30 13.72 -11.74 -29.26
C GLY A 30 14.43 -11.03 -28.09
N ASN A 31 14.89 -9.80 -28.31
CA ASN A 31 15.51 -8.96 -27.28
C ASN A 31 14.51 -7.99 -26.60
N ARG A 32 13.23 -8.02 -27.00
CA ARG A 32 12.14 -7.16 -26.50
C ARG A 32 12.35 -5.67 -26.76
N GLU A 33 13.21 -5.32 -27.71
CA GLU A 33 13.56 -3.92 -27.97
C GLU A 33 12.38 -3.17 -28.61
N LEU A 34 11.65 -3.81 -29.53
CA LEU A 34 10.45 -3.21 -30.12
C LEU A 34 9.37 -3.00 -29.05
N ALA A 35 9.18 -3.99 -28.19
CA ALA A 35 8.26 -3.91 -27.06
C ALA A 35 8.60 -2.76 -26.11
N LYS A 36 9.88 -2.57 -25.76
CA LYS A 36 10.34 -1.44 -24.93
C LYS A 36 10.08 -0.12 -25.60
N ARG A 37 10.43 0.02 -26.88
CA ARG A 37 10.26 1.25 -27.66
C ARG A 37 8.80 1.72 -27.73
N VAL A 38 7.86 0.83 -28.06
CA VAL A 38 6.42 1.22 -28.10
C VAL A 38 5.86 1.51 -26.71
N THR A 39 6.34 0.82 -25.68
CA THR A 39 5.94 1.07 -24.29
C THR A 39 6.44 2.43 -23.82
N LYS A 40 7.70 2.75 -24.14
CA LYS A 40 8.32 4.04 -23.86
C LYS A 40 7.58 5.17 -24.58
N TYR A 41 7.33 5.01 -25.87
CA TYR A 41 6.57 5.98 -26.67
C TYR A 41 5.16 6.23 -26.11
N LEU A 42 4.44 5.17 -25.70
CA LEU A 42 3.14 5.34 -25.04
C LEU A 42 3.25 6.19 -23.78
N ILE A 43 4.22 5.90 -22.91
CA ILE A 43 4.34 6.56 -21.61
C ILE A 43 4.86 8.00 -21.76
N GLU A 44 5.92 8.20 -22.53
CA GLU A 44 6.65 9.48 -22.59
C GLU A 44 6.09 10.44 -23.64
N ASN A 45 5.53 9.96 -24.75
CA ASN A 45 5.11 10.81 -25.87
C ASN A 45 3.59 10.92 -26.02
N VAL A 46 2.83 9.85 -25.72
CA VAL A 46 1.38 9.82 -25.91
C VAL A 46 0.63 10.19 -24.63
N LEU A 47 1.08 9.65 -23.49
CA LEU A 47 0.49 9.91 -22.17
C LEU A 47 1.18 11.05 -21.43
N GLU A 48 2.46 11.28 -21.74
CA GLU A 48 3.32 12.26 -21.08
C GLU A 48 3.32 12.10 -19.55
N TRP A 49 3.35 10.84 -19.09
CA TRP A 49 3.23 10.51 -17.67
C TRP A 49 4.57 10.50 -16.92
N GLU A 50 4.50 10.94 -15.67
CA GLU A 50 5.55 10.77 -14.68
C GLU A 50 5.30 9.58 -13.73
N GLY A 51 6.26 9.34 -12.82
CA GLY A 51 6.29 8.14 -11.99
C GLY A 51 5.04 7.87 -11.16
N GLU A 52 4.37 8.91 -10.65
CA GLU A 52 3.17 8.75 -9.82
C GLU A 52 1.94 8.37 -10.67
N GLU A 53 1.78 8.94 -11.86
CA GLU A 53 0.71 8.60 -12.79
C GLU A 53 0.84 7.16 -13.29
N ILE A 54 2.08 6.72 -13.55
CA ILE A 54 2.38 5.33 -13.89
C ILE A 54 1.90 4.39 -12.78
N LYS A 55 2.22 4.66 -11.50
CA LYS A 55 1.77 3.83 -10.37
C LYS A 55 0.24 3.79 -10.25
N GLN A 56 -0.41 4.93 -10.50
CA GLN A 56 -1.85 5.06 -10.31
C GLN A 56 -2.68 4.55 -11.48
N GLN A 57 -2.20 4.60 -12.71
CA GLN A 57 -3.04 4.34 -13.88
C GLN A 57 -2.59 3.14 -14.73
N TRP A 58 -1.33 2.71 -14.61
CA TRP A 58 -0.82 1.61 -15.42
C TRP A 58 -1.45 0.27 -15.03
N CYS A 59 -2.25 -0.29 -15.96
CA CYS A 59 -2.98 -1.54 -15.75
C CYS A 59 -3.30 -2.24 -17.08
N LYS A 60 -3.72 -3.51 -17.03
CA LYS A 60 -4.09 -4.30 -18.23
C LYS A 60 -5.15 -3.61 -19.09
N LYS A 61 -6.12 -2.92 -18.46
CA LYS A 61 -7.21 -2.22 -19.17
C LYS A 61 -6.66 -1.06 -19.99
N LEU A 62 -5.79 -0.24 -19.41
CA LEU A 62 -5.11 0.86 -20.09
C LEU A 62 -4.28 0.35 -21.27
N ILE A 63 -3.42 -0.65 -21.04
CA ILE A 63 -2.55 -1.21 -22.08
C ILE A 63 -3.36 -1.74 -23.27
N LYS A 64 -4.50 -2.39 -23.01
CA LYS A 64 -5.44 -2.84 -24.06
C LYS A 64 -6.13 -1.66 -24.77
N LYS A 65 -6.53 -0.62 -24.04
CA LYS A 65 -7.13 0.61 -24.60
C LYS A 65 -6.19 1.23 -25.64
N TYR A 66 -4.90 1.30 -25.35
CA TYR A 66 -3.86 1.83 -26.23
C TYR A 66 -3.23 0.78 -27.16
N LYS A 67 -3.98 -0.28 -27.48
CA LYS A 67 -3.65 -1.27 -28.53
C LYS A 67 -2.36 -2.08 -28.31
N LEU A 68 -1.79 -2.05 -27.10
CA LEU A 68 -0.62 -2.85 -26.71
C LEU A 68 -0.99 -4.18 -26.03
N GLY A 69 -2.24 -4.62 -26.18
CA GLY A 69 -2.69 -5.91 -25.62
C GLY A 69 -1.95 -7.13 -26.17
N GLY A 70 -1.53 -7.07 -27.45
CA GLY A 70 -0.77 -8.14 -28.10
C GLY A 70 0.63 -8.33 -27.51
N VAL A 71 1.41 -7.25 -27.42
CA VAL A 71 2.75 -7.28 -26.80
C VAL A 71 2.67 -7.69 -25.33
N LEU A 72 1.68 -7.19 -24.59
CA LEU A 72 1.46 -7.56 -23.19
C LEU A 72 1.23 -9.08 -23.03
N GLY A 73 0.45 -9.69 -23.92
CA GLY A 73 0.17 -11.12 -23.89
C GLY A 73 1.35 -11.99 -24.32
N ILE A 74 1.97 -11.65 -25.46
CA ILE A 74 3.00 -12.46 -26.11
C ILE A 74 4.35 -12.35 -25.38
N VAL A 75 4.75 -11.12 -25.01
CA VAL A 75 6.10 -10.85 -24.47
C VAL A 75 6.11 -10.91 -22.95
N TYR A 76 5.05 -10.42 -22.30
CA TYR A 76 5.04 -10.17 -20.86
C TYR A 76 4.07 -11.05 -20.07
N GLN A 77 3.57 -12.15 -20.67
CA GLN A 77 2.68 -13.12 -20.00
C GLN A 77 1.46 -12.45 -19.33
N ALA A 78 0.92 -11.43 -19.98
CA ALA A 78 -0.18 -10.63 -19.49
C ALA A 78 0.09 -9.88 -18.16
N SER A 79 1.36 -9.58 -17.83
CA SER A 79 1.76 -8.84 -16.63
C SER A 79 2.14 -7.38 -16.94
N PRO A 80 1.30 -6.39 -16.53
CA PRO A 80 1.63 -4.97 -16.65
C PRO A 80 2.92 -4.58 -15.94
N TYR A 81 3.19 -5.19 -14.78
CA TYR A 81 4.39 -4.92 -14.01
C TYR A 81 5.65 -5.40 -14.72
N THR A 82 5.64 -6.63 -15.27
CA THR A 82 6.79 -7.16 -16.00
C THR A 82 7.13 -6.29 -17.22
N MET A 83 6.12 -5.80 -17.93
CA MET A 83 6.28 -4.86 -19.04
C MET A 83 6.95 -3.55 -18.61
N LEU A 84 6.52 -2.96 -17.49
CA LEU A 84 7.15 -1.74 -16.97
C LEU A 84 8.54 -1.96 -16.40
N ASN A 85 8.76 -3.04 -15.65
CA ASN A 85 10.06 -3.32 -15.05
C ASN A 85 11.11 -3.68 -16.09
N ASP A 86 10.71 -4.18 -17.26
CA ASP A 86 11.61 -4.39 -18.40
C ASP A 86 12.04 -3.05 -19.04
N LEU A 87 11.15 -2.06 -19.09
CA LEU A 87 11.45 -0.71 -19.58
C LEU A 87 12.21 0.15 -18.55
N TYR A 88 11.80 0.11 -17.28
CA TYR A 88 12.40 0.85 -16.17
C TYR A 88 12.83 -0.11 -15.04
N PRO A 89 13.96 -0.83 -15.22
CA PRO A 89 14.40 -1.83 -14.25
C PRO A 89 14.55 -1.25 -12.84
N ARG A 90 13.91 -1.90 -11.86
CA ARG A 90 14.01 -1.58 -10.43
C ARG A 90 13.54 -0.16 -10.05
N ARG A 91 12.89 0.57 -10.97
CA ARG A 91 12.35 1.91 -10.69
C ARG A 91 11.09 1.86 -9.84
N PHE A 92 10.27 0.83 -10.04
CA PHE A 92 9.00 0.63 -9.35
C PHE A 92 8.98 -0.73 -8.66
N LYS A 93 8.29 -0.81 -7.52
CA LYS A 93 7.97 -2.09 -6.87
C LYS A 93 6.57 -2.53 -7.28
N GLU A 94 6.38 -3.84 -7.40
CA GLU A 94 5.12 -4.42 -7.92
C GLU A 94 3.88 -4.01 -7.12
N TRP A 95 4.03 -3.83 -5.80
CA TRP A 95 2.95 -3.40 -4.91
C TRP A 95 2.63 -1.90 -4.93
N GLU A 96 3.44 -1.08 -5.62
CA GLU A 96 3.16 0.35 -5.75
C GLU A 96 2.03 0.63 -6.77
N PHE A 97 1.69 -0.37 -7.59
CA PHE A 97 0.63 -0.26 -8.57
C PHE A 97 -0.75 -0.53 -7.95
N GLN A 98 -1.81 -0.10 -8.65
CA GLN A 98 -3.17 -0.47 -8.27
C GLN A 98 -3.30 -1.98 -8.04
N GLN A 99 -4.10 -2.37 -7.05
CA GLN A 99 -4.30 -3.79 -6.69
C GLN A 99 -4.82 -4.68 -7.82
N SER A 100 -5.39 -4.11 -8.89
CA SER A 100 -5.84 -4.84 -10.08
C SER A 100 -4.71 -5.17 -11.06
N SER A 101 -3.54 -4.54 -10.89
CA SER A 101 -2.36 -4.71 -11.73
C SER A 101 -1.42 -5.82 -11.24
N VAL A 102 -1.52 -6.23 -9.99
CA VAL A 102 -0.74 -7.35 -9.42
C VAL A 102 -1.43 -8.70 -9.67
N PRO A 103 -0.68 -9.81 -9.85
CA PRO A 103 -1.23 -11.15 -9.98
C PRO A 103 -2.16 -11.55 -8.81
N ALA A 104 -3.11 -12.46 -9.07
CA ALA A 104 -4.11 -12.86 -8.07
C ALA A 104 -3.48 -13.47 -6.80
N ASN A 105 -2.35 -14.17 -6.95
CA ASN A 105 -1.58 -14.83 -5.89
C ASN A 105 -0.40 -14.01 -5.37
N PHE A 106 -0.27 -12.74 -5.77
CA PHE A 106 0.84 -11.88 -5.36
C PHE A 106 0.87 -11.64 -3.84
N TRP A 107 -0.30 -11.42 -3.24
CA TRP A 107 -0.43 -11.08 -1.82
C TRP A 107 -0.43 -12.32 -0.92
N THR A 108 0.76 -12.80 -0.57
CA THR A 108 0.94 -13.71 0.58
C THR A 108 0.95 -12.93 1.89
N LYS A 109 0.86 -13.65 3.01
CA LYS A 109 0.97 -13.08 4.35
C LYS A 109 2.33 -12.40 4.54
N GLU A 110 3.41 -13.08 4.13
CA GLU A 110 4.79 -12.61 4.23
C GLU A 110 5.01 -11.36 3.38
N LYS A 111 4.49 -11.35 2.14
CA LYS A 111 4.57 -10.17 1.27
C LYS A 111 3.83 -8.98 1.87
N GLY A 112 2.67 -9.21 2.48
CA GLY A 112 1.93 -8.17 3.20
C GLY A 112 2.76 -7.53 4.32
N LEU A 113 3.47 -8.34 5.10
CA LEU A 113 4.36 -7.85 6.17
C LEU A 113 5.60 -7.14 5.64
N GLU A 114 6.21 -7.64 4.56
CA GLU A 114 7.34 -7.00 3.87
C GLU A 114 6.96 -5.59 3.40
N VAL A 115 5.82 -5.46 2.73
CA VAL A 115 5.34 -4.17 2.24
C VAL A 115 4.98 -3.24 3.40
N LEU A 116 4.35 -3.76 4.45
CA LEU A 116 4.05 -2.97 5.64
C LEU A 116 5.33 -2.42 6.28
N ARG A 117 6.34 -3.28 6.49
CA ARG A 117 7.64 -2.89 7.03
C ARG A 117 8.30 -1.82 6.18
N TRP A 118 8.41 -2.06 4.88
CA TRP A 118 9.00 -1.09 3.95
C TRP A 118 8.24 0.24 3.97
N THR A 119 6.91 0.21 4.08
CA THR A 119 6.10 1.43 4.14
C THR A 119 6.40 2.24 5.40
N ILE A 120 6.48 1.58 6.56
CA ILE A 120 6.75 2.22 7.85
C ILE A 120 8.19 2.72 7.93
N GLU A 121 9.16 1.86 7.63
CA GLU A 121 10.58 2.08 7.93
C GLU A 121 11.31 2.85 6.82
N GLU A 122 10.95 2.63 5.55
CA GLU A 122 11.71 3.16 4.41
C GLU A 122 10.96 4.27 3.67
N LYS A 123 9.67 4.05 3.36
CA LYS A 123 8.86 4.99 2.59
C LYS A 123 8.48 6.22 3.41
N GLU A 124 7.85 6.00 4.57
CA GLU A 124 7.36 7.08 5.43
C GLU A 124 8.31 7.38 6.61
N LYS A 125 9.24 6.47 6.93
CA LYS A 125 10.24 6.61 8.01
C LYS A 125 9.62 7.06 9.34
N LEU A 126 8.52 6.43 9.71
CA LEU A 126 7.72 6.83 10.86
C LEU A 126 8.42 6.46 12.17
N THR A 127 8.47 7.41 13.11
CA THR A 127 8.77 7.06 14.51
C THR A 127 7.63 6.26 15.12
N THR A 128 7.88 5.61 16.27
CA THR A 128 6.85 4.88 17.02
C THR A 128 5.63 5.77 17.29
N GLU A 129 5.85 7.01 17.71
CA GLU A 129 4.81 7.98 18.07
C GLU A 129 4.02 8.40 16.83
N GLN A 130 4.70 8.71 15.73
CA GLN A 130 4.05 9.06 14.47
C GLN A 130 3.21 7.90 13.93
N LEU A 131 3.74 6.67 14.00
CA LEU A 131 3.04 5.46 13.59
C LEU A 131 1.73 5.31 14.36
N LEU A 132 1.73 5.44 15.69
CA LEU A 132 0.52 5.33 16.51
C LEU A 132 -0.55 6.39 16.16
N GLN A 133 -0.15 7.57 15.66
CA GLN A 133 -1.05 8.65 15.28
C GLN A 133 -1.71 8.46 13.90
N VAL A 134 -1.02 7.80 12.96
CA VAL A 134 -1.49 7.64 11.57
C VAL A 134 -2.02 6.24 11.28
N TYR A 135 -1.45 5.22 11.93
CA TYR A 135 -1.72 3.82 11.63
C TYR A 135 -3.17 3.45 11.95
N SER A 136 -3.88 3.05 10.89
CA SER A 136 -5.31 2.79 10.92
C SER A 136 -5.71 1.99 9.68
N LYS A 137 -6.94 1.48 9.64
CA LYS A 137 -7.51 0.87 8.42
C LYS A 137 -7.41 1.82 7.22
N LYS A 138 -7.67 3.12 7.42
CA LYS A 138 -7.58 4.13 6.35
C LYS A 138 -6.15 4.28 5.84
N TRP A 139 -5.16 4.29 6.73
CA TRP A 139 -3.75 4.38 6.36
C TRP A 139 -3.29 3.13 5.58
N LEU A 140 -3.73 1.94 5.98
CA LEU A 140 -3.46 0.70 5.24
C LEU A 140 -4.05 0.72 3.83
N ILE A 141 -5.29 1.20 3.67
CA ILE A 141 -5.93 1.35 2.35
C ILE A 141 -5.16 2.34 1.48
N LYS A 142 -4.80 3.52 2.03
CA LYS A 142 -4.00 4.53 1.35
C LYS A 142 -2.66 3.98 0.84
N ASN A 143 -2.06 3.05 1.60
CA ASN A 143 -0.79 2.42 1.26
C ASN A 143 -0.94 1.06 0.51
N GLN A 144 -2.06 0.84 -0.18
CA GLN A 144 -2.31 -0.34 -1.03
C GLN A 144 -2.28 -1.70 -0.31
N LEU A 145 -2.41 -1.71 1.02
CA LEU A 145 -2.39 -2.92 1.84
C LEU A 145 -3.78 -3.50 2.12
N GLU A 146 -4.86 -2.96 1.54
CA GLU A 146 -6.23 -3.37 1.87
C GLU A 146 -6.49 -4.88 1.66
N ARG A 147 -6.09 -5.43 0.51
CA ARG A 147 -6.29 -6.85 0.19
C ARG A 147 -5.55 -7.78 1.16
N PRO A 148 -4.21 -7.69 1.32
CA PRO A 148 -3.50 -8.59 2.23
C PRO A 148 -4.00 -8.41 3.68
N PHE A 149 -4.20 -7.18 4.12
CA PHE A 149 -4.80 -6.83 5.42
C PHE A 149 -6.13 -7.56 5.69
N ARG A 150 -7.07 -7.47 4.73
CA ARG A 150 -8.39 -8.08 4.86
C ARG A 150 -8.34 -9.60 4.86
N VAL A 151 -7.55 -10.18 3.96
CA VAL A 151 -7.49 -11.64 3.74
C VAL A 151 -6.76 -12.35 4.89
N HIS A 152 -5.62 -11.83 5.33
CA HIS A 152 -4.74 -12.54 6.27
C HIS A 152 -4.91 -12.10 7.73
N TRP A 153 -5.47 -10.92 7.99
CA TRP A 153 -5.66 -10.38 9.36
C TRP A 153 -7.10 -9.99 9.67
N GLY A 154 -8.08 -10.47 8.89
CA GLY A 154 -9.50 -10.28 9.19
C GLY A 154 -9.94 -8.82 9.29
N SER A 155 -9.24 -7.91 8.61
CA SER A 155 -9.42 -6.46 8.74
C SER A 155 -9.14 -5.88 10.14
N SER A 156 -8.26 -6.49 10.94
CA SER A 156 -7.79 -5.95 12.22
C SER A 156 -6.42 -5.25 12.07
N PRO A 157 -6.35 -3.89 12.14
CA PRO A 157 -5.08 -3.18 11.97
C PRO A 157 -4.07 -3.60 13.02
N TYR A 158 -4.54 -3.80 14.25
CA TYR A 158 -3.73 -4.31 15.36
C TYR A 158 -3.16 -5.69 15.06
N ALA A 159 -3.97 -6.64 14.57
CA ALA A 159 -3.48 -7.98 14.29
C ALA A 159 -2.33 -7.97 13.27
N MET A 160 -2.45 -7.15 12.21
CA MET A 160 -1.38 -7.00 11.22
C MET A 160 -0.13 -6.34 11.80
N LEU A 161 -0.28 -5.29 12.61
CA LEU A 161 0.87 -4.60 13.21
C LEU A 161 1.58 -5.46 14.26
N ASN A 162 0.82 -6.17 15.08
CA ASN A 162 1.37 -7.08 16.09
C ASN A 162 2.03 -8.32 15.45
N ASP A 163 1.63 -8.72 14.24
CA ASP A 163 2.33 -9.77 13.51
C ASP A 163 3.68 -9.26 12.96
N LEU A 164 3.75 -8.00 12.51
CA LEU A 164 5.00 -7.37 12.09
C LEU A 164 5.94 -7.09 13.28
N TYR A 165 5.40 -6.58 14.37
CA TYR A 165 6.13 -6.24 15.60
C TYR A 165 5.51 -6.93 16.82
N PRO A 166 5.77 -8.24 17.02
CA PRO A 166 5.18 -9.02 18.11
C PRO A 166 5.36 -8.40 19.48
N LYS A 167 4.25 -8.21 20.19
CA LYS A 167 4.20 -7.72 21.58
C LYS A 167 4.79 -6.32 21.81
N ARG A 168 5.10 -5.59 20.73
CA ARG A 168 5.65 -4.22 20.83
C ARG A 168 4.58 -3.19 21.18
N PHE A 169 3.36 -3.40 20.71
CA PHE A 169 2.25 -2.47 20.87
C PHE A 169 1.08 -3.15 21.57
N LYS A 170 0.32 -2.38 22.33
CA LYS A 170 -0.99 -2.75 22.85
C LYS A 170 -2.06 -2.24 21.89
N GLU A 171 -3.17 -2.97 21.81
CA GLU A 171 -4.27 -2.62 20.91
C GLU A 171 -4.86 -1.24 21.22
N TRP A 172 -4.92 -0.85 22.50
CA TRP A 172 -5.40 0.45 22.95
C TRP A 172 -4.45 1.63 22.68
N GLU A 173 -3.19 1.37 22.28
CA GLU A 173 -2.28 2.44 21.86
C GLU A 173 -2.58 2.94 20.44
N LEU A 174 -3.28 2.14 19.64
CA LEU A 174 -3.65 2.53 18.28
C LEU A 174 -4.75 3.59 18.28
N LYS A 175 -4.76 4.40 17.21
CA LYS A 175 -5.75 5.45 16.98
C LYS A 175 -7.21 4.98 17.11
N GLU A 176 -7.49 3.77 16.67
CA GLU A 176 -8.83 3.19 16.66
C GLU A 176 -8.75 1.74 17.18
N VAL A 177 -9.66 1.41 18.10
CA VAL A 177 -9.89 0.04 18.59
C VAL A 177 -11.21 -0.51 18.04
N PRO A 178 -11.38 -1.84 17.96
CA PRO A 178 -12.64 -2.43 17.50
C PRO A 178 -13.86 -2.00 18.32
N LEU A 179 -15.05 -2.15 17.72
CA LEU A 179 -16.31 -1.94 18.44
C LEU A 179 -16.37 -2.89 19.65
N ASN A 180 -16.84 -2.38 20.78
CA ASN A 180 -16.94 -3.11 22.06
C ASN A 180 -15.59 -3.62 22.61
N PHE A 181 -14.47 -3.07 22.14
CA PHE A 181 -13.15 -3.42 22.66
C PHE A 181 -13.01 -3.17 24.17
N TRP A 182 -13.50 -2.01 24.64
CA TRP A 182 -13.36 -1.58 26.03
C TRP A 182 -14.35 -2.26 26.98
N THR A 183 -13.86 -3.23 27.75
CA THR A 183 -14.50 -3.71 28.99
C THR A 183 -13.94 -2.95 30.19
N LYS A 184 -14.55 -3.13 31.38
CA LYS A 184 -14.04 -2.52 32.61
C LYS A 184 -12.62 -3.01 32.93
N GLU A 185 -12.38 -4.31 32.73
CA GLU A 185 -11.10 -4.99 32.99
C GLU A 185 -10.01 -4.45 32.07
N LYS A 186 -10.28 -4.37 30.76
CA LYS A 186 -9.34 -3.79 29.80
C LYS A 186 -9.05 -2.32 30.07
N GLY A 187 -10.07 -1.56 30.51
CA GLY A 187 -9.89 -0.16 30.92
C GLY A 187 -8.91 -0.03 32.09
N LEU A 188 -9.04 -0.89 33.10
CA LEU A 188 -8.14 -0.94 34.25
C LEU A 188 -6.74 -1.44 33.88
N GLU A 189 -6.64 -2.44 33.01
CA GLU A 189 -5.35 -2.93 32.49
C GLU A 189 -4.60 -1.83 31.75
N ALA A 190 -5.28 -1.11 30.84
CA ALA A 190 -4.69 -0.02 30.09
C ALA A 190 -4.27 1.15 31.00
N LEU A 191 -5.08 1.49 32.01
CA LEU A 191 -4.73 2.50 33.02
C LEU A 191 -3.48 2.09 33.79
N ARG A 192 -3.46 0.86 34.32
CA ARG A 192 -2.33 0.32 35.07
C ARG A 192 -1.06 0.33 34.23
N TRP A 193 -1.12 -0.17 33.01
CA TRP A 193 0.00 -0.17 32.07
C TRP A 193 0.48 1.25 31.74
N THR A 194 -0.44 2.21 31.60
CA THR A 194 -0.08 3.61 31.34
C THR A 194 0.74 4.20 32.49
N VAL A 195 0.30 3.96 33.73
CA VAL A 195 0.99 4.45 34.94
C VAL A 195 2.32 3.73 35.16
N GLU A 196 2.32 2.40 35.12
CA GLU A 196 3.46 1.57 35.55
C GLU A 196 4.53 1.43 34.45
N GLU A 197 4.13 1.30 33.18
CA GLU A 197 5.03 0.90 32.10
C GLU A 197 5.31 2.04 31.11
N LYS A 198 4.25 2.74 30.66
CA LYS A 198 4.36 3.80 29.66
C LYS A 198 5.01 5.05 30.23
N GLU A 199 4.42 5.62 31.28
CA GLU A 199 4.88 6.87 31.89
C GLU A 199 5.75 6.63 33.14
N LYS A 200 5.70 5.42 33.73
CA LYS A 200 6.47 5.03 34.94
C LYS A 200 6.34 6.04 36.08
N LEU A 201 5.12 6.49 36.34
CA LEU A 201 4.83 7.55 37.31
C LEU A 201 5.00 7.05 38.75
N THR A 202 5.61 7.88 39.59
CA THR A 202 5.51 7.67 41.05
C THR A 202 4.12 8.04 41.55
N LYS A 203 3.78 7.63 42.78
CA LYS A 203 2.51 7.99 43.42
C LYS A 203 2.32 9.50 43.49
N GLU A 204 3.37 10.24 43.81
CA GLU A 204 3.35 11.70 43.92
C GLU A 204 3.11 12.35 42.55
N GLN A 205 3.79 11.88 41.50
CA GLN A 205 3.61 12.37 40.13
C GLN A 205 2.21 12.08 39.61
N LEU A 206 1.70 10.86 39.85
CA LEU A 206 0.35 10.46 39.46
C LEU A 206 -0.68 11.41 40.09
N LEU A 207 -0.56 11.72 41.37
CA LEU A 207 -1.48 12.65 42.05
C LEU A 207 -1.48 14.06 41.44
N GLN A 208 -0.38 14.48 40.80
CA GLN A 208 -0.29 15.81 40.15
C GLN A 208 -0.93 15.82 38.75
N VAL A 209 -0.81 14.73 37.99
CA VAL A 209 -1.26 14.70 36.58
C VAL A 209 -2.62 14.04 36.41
N TYR A 210 -3.04 13.19 37.35
CA TYR A 210 -4.24 12.37 37.20
C TYR A 210 -5.51 13.21 37.13
N GLY A 211 -6.25 13.05 36.04
CA GLY A 211 -7.52 13.73 35.81
C GLY A 211 -8.08 13.44 34.43
N LYS A 212 -9.26 14.00 34.15
CA LYS A 212 -9.97 13.83 32.87
C LYS A 212 -9.09 14.12 31.65
N ARG A 213 -8.29 15.19 31.71
CA ARG A 213 -7.40 15.59 30.63
C ARG A 213 -6.32 14.54 30.37
N TRP A 214 -5.60 14.12 31.40
CA TRP A 214 -4.55 13.11 31.30
C TRP A 214 -5.09 11.75 30.81
N LEU A 215 -6.26 11.33 31.30
CA LEU A 215 -6.93 10.11 30.80
C LEU A 215 -7.27 10.22 29.31
N ASN A 216 -7.73 11.38 28.84
CA ASN A 216 -8.04 11.59 27.43
C ASN A 216 -6.77 11.57 26.56
N GLU A 217 -5.70 12.23 27.01
CA GLU A 217 -4.39 12.25 26.33
C GLU A 217 -3.79 10.84 26.23
N ASN A 218 -4.11 9.95 27.17
CA ASN A 218 -3.69 8.56 27.20
C ASN A 218 -4.69 7.56 26.58
N GLY A 219 -5.70 8.03 25.84
CA GLY A 219 -6.64 7.15 25.12
C GLY A 219 -7.67 6.43 26.01
N LEU A 220 -7.79 6.82 27.28
CA LEU A 220 -8.71 6.23 28.27
C LEU A 220 -10.06 6.95 28.35
N SER A 221 -10.37 7.82 27.38
CA SER A 221 -11.63 8.57 27.32
C SER A 221 -12.88 7.68 27.24
N THR A 222 -12.79 6.55 26.52
CA THR A 222 -13.91 5.62 26.35
C THR A 222 -14.18 4.80 27.62
N PRO A 223 -13.17 4.18 28.27
CA PRO A 223 -13.32 3.59 29.61
C PRO A 223 -13.90 4.57 30.63
N LEU A 224 -13.36 5.79 30.68
CA LEU A 224 -13.83 6.84 31.58
C LEU A 224 -15.33 7.11 31.41
N ARG A 225 -15.78 7.30 30.17
CA ARG A 225 -17.20 7.57 29.86
C ARG A 225 -18.10 6.35 30.10
N LYS A 226 -17.67 5.15 29.67
CA LYS A 226 -18.53 3.95 29.67
C LYS A 226 -18.57 3.22 31.01
N HIS A 227 -17.47 3.21 31.75
CA HIS A 227 -17.29 2.33 32.91
C HIS A 227 -17.02 3.08 34.21
N TRP A 228 -16.58 4.34 34.15
CA TRP A 228 -16.24 5.16 35.33
C TRP A 228 -17.12 6.40 35.50
N ASN A 229 -18.32 6.41 34.88
CA ASN A 229 -19.30 7.50 34.99
C ASN A 229 -18.75 8.90 34.69
N SER A 230 -17.74 9.00 33.83
CA SER A 230 -17.02 10.25 33.57
C SER A 230 -16.41 10.89 34.82
N SER A 231 -16.14 10.11 35.86
CA SER A 231 -15.34 10.49 37.02
C SER A 231 -13.94 9.89 36.87
N PRO A 232 -12.88 10.70 36.76
CA PRO A 232 -11.53 10.22 36.90
C PRO A 232 -11.32 9.67 38.32
#